data_AF-A0A920SIA4-F1
#
_entry.id   AF-A0A920SIA4-F1
#
_cell.length_a   1.000
_cell.length_b   1.000
_cell.length_c   1.000
_cell.angle_alpha   90.00
_cell.angle_beta   90.00
_cell.angle_gamma   90.00
#
_symmetry.space_group_name_H-M   'P 1'
#
loop_
_entity.id
_entity.type
_entity.pdbx_description
1 polymer ?
#
loop_
_entity_poly.entity_id
_entity_poly.type
_entity_poly.pdbx_seq_one_letter_code
_entity_poly.pdbx_strand_id
1 'polypeptide(L)'
;MSNVADPHVIQVLRDGGGSRANVLRIHRDGEDQVLKDHAGCDPLFAALLGKLLTRREARALLKLDSVAGVPRLFGQPGSRALYMEWLGGISIKEALAQETDWPKFLAELENIVSQIHAQGVAHCDLRGLSNVLVGPDETPYVIDFVSCFLAGSRWNFVRGWVFRRFCEADRQALLKLRQRVAPESMNAADAESIAHAGVFNRAMRRVGQGIRKLSLWLLTRQSGSQSGR
;
A
#
# COMPACT_ATOMS: atom_id res chain seq x y z
N MET A 1 -31.16 -8.62 18.49
CA MET A 1 -30.69 -7.22 18.40
C MET A 1 -29.23 -7.23 18.84
N SER A 2 -28.32 -7.47 17.90
CA SER A 2 -26.88 -7.46 18.16
C SER A 2 -26.47 -6.03 18.48
N ASN A 3 -25.90 -5.85 19.66
CA ASN A 3 -25.38 -4.57 20.14
C ASN A 3 -24.20 -4.20 19.22
N VAL A 4 -24.43 -3.36 18.21
CA VAL A 4 -23.35 -2.80 17.38
C VAL A 4 -22.62 -1.82 18.29
N ALA A 5 -21.58 -2.30 18.96
CA ALA A 5 -20.74 -1.45 19.78
C ALA A 5 -20.16 -0.35 18.87
N ASP A 6 -20.33 0.91 19.27
CA ASP A 6 -19.71 2.03 18.59
C ASP A 6 -18.19 1.80 18.53
N PRO A 7 -17.54 2.03 17.37
CA PRO A 7 -16.12 1.78 17.23
C PRO A 7 -15.34 2.65 18.22
N HIS A 8 -14.56 2.01 19.09
CA HIS A 8 -13.70 2.71 20.05
C HIS A 8 -12.30 2.88 19.48
N VAL A 9 -11.78 4.10 19.46
CA VAL A 9 -10.42 4.38 18.95
C VAL A 9 -9.39 3.96 20.01
N ILE A 10 -8.55 2.99 19.65
CA ILE A 10 -7.45 2.52 20.50
C ILE A 10 -6.22 3.41 20.30
N GLN A 11 -5.86 3.68 19.04
CA GLN A 11 -4.61 4.37 18.71
C GLN A 11 -4.73 5.11 17.38
N VAL A 12 -4.19 6.33 17.33
CA VAL A 12 -3.94 7.04 16.06
C VAL A 12 -2.62 6.51 15.49
N LEU A 13 -2.69 5.80 14.38
CA LEU A 13 -1.51 5.27 13.69
C LEU A 13 -0.89 6.33 12.77
N ARG A 14 -1.74 7.17 12.18
CA ARG A 14 -1.31 8.25 11.28
C ARG A 14 -2.38 9.34 11.17
N ASP A 15 -1.95 10.58 11.38
CA ASP A 15 -2.77 11.75 11.08
C ASP A 15 -2.85 12.04 9.58
N GLY A 16 -4.02 12.51 9.17
CA GLY A 16 -4.34 12.95 7.82
C GLY A 16 -3.78 14.34 7.50
N GLY A 17 -4.00 14.77 6.26
CA GLY A 17 -3.62 16.08 5.76
C GLY A 17 -2.99 16.02 4.37
N GLY A 18 -3.28 17.02 3.54
CA GLY A 18 -2.93 16.98 2.12
C GLY A 18 -3.69 15.85 1.43
N SER A 19 -2.93 14.84 1.00
CA SER A 19 -3.46 13.62 0.35
C SER A 19 -3.46 12.38 1.25
N ARG A 20 -3.11 12.54 2.53
CA ARG A 20 -2.99 11.42 3.48
C ARG A 20 -4.32 11.21 4.19
N ALA A 21 -4.78 9.97 4.23
CA ALA A 21 -5.93 9.56 5.03
C ALA A 21 -5.54 9.49 6.52
N ASN A 22 -6.53 9.71 7.39
CA ASN A 22 -6.42 9.31 8.79
C ASN A 22 -6.37 7.78 8.85
N VAL A 23 -5.46 7.23 9.66
CA VAL A 23 -5.35 5.79 9.90
C VAL A 23 -5.41 5.54 11.40
N LEU A 24 -6.44 4.84 11.84
CA LEU A 24 -6.72 4.58 13.24
C LEU A 24 -6.79 3.07 13.48
N ARG A 25 -6.23 2.62 14.60
CA ARG A 25 -6.56 1.30 15.17
C ARG A 25 -7.79 1.48 16.05
N ILE A 26 -8.83 0.70 15.78
CA ILE A 26 -10.10 0.73 16.50
C ILE A 26 -10.44 -0.66 17.02
N HIS A 27 -11.24 -0.72 18.08
CA HIS A 27 -11.88 -1.95 18.55
C HIS A 27 -13.33 -1.96 18.06
N ARG A 28 -13.74 -2.99 17.32
CA ARG A 28 -15.09 -3.13 16.76
C ARG A 28 -15.43 -4.60 16.57
N ASP A 29 -16.68 -4.97 16.81
CA ASP A 29 -17.18 -6.36 16.68
C ASP A 29 -16.35 -7.41 17.47
N GLY A 30 -15.72 -6.99 18.57
CA GLY A 30 -14.91 -7.86 19.44
C GLY A 30 -13.47 -8.09 18.94
N GLU A 31 -13.04 -7.42 17.88
CA GLU A 31 -11.68 -7.51 17.33
C GLU A 31 -11.08 -6.14 17.02
N ASP A 32 -9.75 -6.11 16.90
CA ASP A 32 -9.03 -4.91 16.49
C ASP A 32 -9.05 -4.79 14.97
N GLN A 33 -9.38 -3.61 14.49
CA GLN A 33 -9.49 -3.28 13.07
C GLN A 33 -8.75 -1.98 12.77
N VAL A 34 -8.42 -1.76 11.50
CA VAL A 34 -7.92 -0.49 10.99
C VAL A 34 -9.03 0.26 10.30
N LEU A 35 -9.29 1.48 10.76
CA LEU A 35 -10.09 2.45 10.03
C LEU A 35 -9.16 3.36 9.23
N LYS A 36 -9.28 3.31 7.90
CA LYS A 36 -8.71 4.31 7.00
C LYS A 36 -9.79 5.27 6.55
N ASP A 37 -9.64 6.55 6.87
CA ASP A 37 -10.60 7.59 6.51
C ASP A 37 -9.96 8.74 5.71
N HIS A 38 -10.36 8.84 4.44
CA HIS A 38 -9.92 9.91 3.54
C HIS A 38 -10.68 11.23 3.76
N ALA A 39 -11.65 11.29 4.68
CA ALA A 39 -12.18 12.58 5.14
C ALA A 39 -11.12 13.41 5.89
N GLY A 40 -10.07 12.78 6.41
CA GLY A 40 -8.90 13.46 6.99
C GLY A 40 -7.96 14.10 5.95
N CYS A 41 -8.21 13.94 4.65
CA CYS A 41 -7.48 14.67 3.60
C CYS A 41 -8.01 16.12 3.46
N ASP A 42 -7.28 16.96 2.72
CA ASP A 42 -7.76 18.31 2.40
C ASP A 42 -9.12 18.23 1.68
N PRO A 43 -10.10 19.10 1.99
CA PRO A 43 -11.49 18.93 1.56
C PRO A 43 -11.68 18.73 0.05
N LEU A 44 -10.93 19.47 -0.77
CA LEU A 44 -10.98 19.36 -2.24
C LEU A 44 -10.44 18.02 -2.73
N PHE A 45 -9.33 17.56 -2.16
CA PHE A 45 -8.74 16.27 -2.48
C PHE A 45 -9.66 15.12 -2.02
N ALA A 46 -10.17 15.21 -0.80
CA ALA A 46 -11.10 14.24 -0.23
C ALA A 46 -12.38 14.12 -1.08
N ALA A 47 -12.92 15.23 -1.59
CA ALA A 47 -14.11 15.26 -2.43
C ALA A 47 -13.87 14.64 -3.81
N LEU A 48 -12.76 14.99 -4.47
CA LEU A 48 -12.49 14.57 -5.85
C LEU A 48 -11.90 13.16 -5.96
N LEU A 49 -10.93 12.83 -5.10
CA LEU A 49 -10.15 11.60 -5.21
C LEU A 49 -10.38 10.62 -4.07
N GLY A 50 -10.77 11.08 -2.87
CA GLY A 50 -10.97 10.20 -1.71
C GLY A 50 -11.86 9.00 -2.04
N LYS A 51 -13.02 9.23 -2.67
CA LYS A 51 -13.95 8.17 -3.06
C LYS A 51 -13.38 7.20 -4.09
N LEU A 52 -12.61 7.70 -5.05
CA LEU A 52 -11.97 6.85 -6.07
C LEU A 52 -10.88 5.98 -5.46
N LEU A 53 -10.06 6.56 -4.58
CA LEU A 53 -8.97 5.88 -3.88
C LEU A 53 -9.51 4.79 -2.95
N THR A 54 -10.48 5.11 -2.09
CA THR A 54 -11.14 4.13 -1.20
C THR A 54 -11.77 2.99 -2.00
N ARG A 55 -12.49 3.30 -3.10
CA ARG A 55 -13.09 2.26 -3.95
C ARG A 55 -12.04 1.37 -4.60
N ARG A 56 -10.90 1.93 -5.00
CA ARG A 56 -9.80 1.17 -5.60
C ARG A 56 -9.17 0.23 -4.58
N GLU A 57 -8.87 0.74 -3.39
CA GLU A 57 -8.32 -0.06 -2.28
C GLU A 57 -9.29 -1.16 -1.85
N ALA A 58 -10.56 -0.84 -1.62
CA ALA A 58 -11.57 -1.83 -1.27
C ALA A 58 -11.70 -2.94 -2.33
N ARG A 59 -11.67 -2.60 -3.62
CA ARG A 59 -11.67 -3.60 -4.71
C ARG A 59 -10.41 -4.46 -4.73
N ALA A 60 -9.26 -3.90 -4.39
CA ALA A 60 -8.02 -4.66 -4.29
C ALA A 60 -8.10 -5.64 -3.12
N LEU A 61 -8.47 -5.17 -1.93
CA LEU A 61 -8.60 -6.02 -0.74
C LEU A 61 -9.63 -7.14 -0.95
N LEU A 62 -10.79 -6.86 -1.58
CA LEU A 62 -11.76 -7.91 -1.93
C LEU A 62 -11.20 -8.98 -2.89
N LYS A 63 -10.30 -8.61 -3.82
CA LYS A 63 -9.64 -9.58 -4.70
C LYS A 63 -8.57 -10.39 -3.99
N LEU A 64 -8.01 -9.84 -2.92
CA LEU A 64 -6.88 -10.40 -2.19
C LEU A 64 -7.30 -11.09 -0.90
N ASP A 65 -8.60 -11.25 -0.66
CA ASP A 65 -9.17 -11.84 0.57
C ASP A 65 -8.62 -13.26 0.85
N SER A 66 -8.23 -13.99 -0.20
CA SER A 66 -7.64 -15.32 -0.08
C SER A 66 -6.11 -15.33 0.08
N VAL A 67 -5.44 -14.17 0.02
CA VAL A 67 -3.98 -14.07 0.07
C VAL A 67 -3.56 -13.85 1.51
N ALA A 68 -2.94 -14.86 2.12
CA ALA A 68 -2.36 -14.74 3.44
C ALA A 68 -1.32 -13.62 3.48
N GLY A 69 -1.34 -12.84 4.56
CA GLY A 69 -0.47 -11.67 4.76
C GLY A 69 -0.91 -10.40 4.02
N VAL A 70 -2.12 -10.37 3.49
CA VAL A 70 -2.82 -9.15 3.07
C VAL A 70 -4.01 -8.91 4.01
N PRO A 71 -4.28 -7.68 4.46
CA PRO A 71 -5.39 -7.43 5.37
C PRO A 71 -6.74 -7.69 4.67
N ARG A 72 -7.65 -8.39 5.36
CA ARG A 72 -9.03 -8.57 4.88
C ARG A 72 -9.83 -7.28 4.95
N LEU A 73 -10.76 -7.09 4.01
CA LEU A 73 -11.70 -5.96 4.04
C LEU A 73 -12.93 -6.35 4.87
N PHE A 74 -13.19 -5.64 5.95
CA PHE A 74 -14.37 -5.87 6.79
C PHE A 74 -15.57 -5.02 6.39
N GLY A 75 -15.35 -3.84 5.81
CA GLY A 75 -16.46 -3.03 5.33
C GLY A 75 -16.08 -1.62 4.91
N GLN A 76 -17.08 -0.83 4.54
CA GLN A 76 -16.94 0.58 4.19
C GLN A 76 -17.97 1.40 4.98
N PRO A 77 -17.59 2.08 6.08
CA PRO A 77 -18.52 2.91 6.85
C PRO A 77 -18.98 4.16 6.08
N GLY A 78 -18.28 4.51 5.00
CA GLY A 78 -18.67 5.59 4.11
C GLY A 78 -17.91 5.52 2.78
N SER A 79 -18.30 6.35 1.82
CA SER A 79 -17.71 6.30 0.47
C SER A 79 -16.21 6.65 0.39
N ARG A 80 -15.62 7.14 1.48
CA ARG A 80 -14.23 7.59 1.61
C ARG A 80 -13.47 6.89 2.75
N ALA A 81 -14.10 5.89 3.37
CA ALA A 81 -13.55 5.19 4.51
C ALA A 81 -13.72 3.68 4.37
N LEU A 82 -12.79 2.91 4.94
CA LEU A 82 -12.84 1.45 4.98
C LEU A 82 -12.38 0.93 6.34
N TYR A 83 -12.96 -0.21 6.72
CA TYR A 83 -12.50 -1.07 7.79
C TYR A 83 -11.76 -2.26 7.20
N MET A 84 -10.57 -2.53 7.72
CA MET A 84 -9.76 -3.68 7.33
C MET A 84 -9.11 -4.31 8.56
N GLU A 85 -8.61 -5.53 8.38
CA GLU A 85 -7.92 -6.28 9.42
C GLU A 85 -6.72 -5.53 10.01
N TRP A 86 -6.58 -5.59 11.34
CA TRP A 86 -5.36 -5.18 12.02
C TRP A 86 -4.33 -6.29 11.95
N LEU A 87 -3.18 -5.99 11.34
CA LEU A 87 -2.04 -6.90 11.28
C LEU A 87 -0.99 -6.44 12.31
N GLY A 88 -0.84 -7.22 13.37
CA GLY A 88 0.04 -6.91 14.50
C GLY A 88 1.53 -7.14 14.19
N GLY A 89 2.09 -6.36 13.27
CA GLY A 89 3.51 -6.43 12.89
C GLY A 89 4.27 -5.13 13.13
N ILE A 90 5.60 -5.21 13.05
CA ILE A 90 6.52 -4.06 13.13
C ILE A 90 7.05 -3.70 11.75
N SER A 91 7.54 -2.48 11.58
CA SER A 91 8.12 -2.07 10.30
C SER A 91 9.43 -2.79 10.01
N ILE A 92 9.79 -2.94 8.72
CA ILE A 92 11.12 -3.47 8.32
C ILE A 92 12.26 -2.72 9.02
N LYS A 93 12.12 -1.41 9.23
CA LYS A 93 13.16 -0.60 9.89
C LYS A 93 13.37 -1.02 11.34
N GLU A 94 12.31 -1.36 12.05
CA GLU A 94 12.36 -1.83 13.44
C GLU A 94 12.86 -3.28 13.50
N ALA A 95 12.39 -4.13 12.58
CA ALA A 95 12.85 -5.53 12.48
C ALA A 95 14.34 -5.65 12.17
N LEU A 96 14.93 -4.70 11.43
CA LEU A 96 16.39 -4.65 11.20
C LEU A 96 17.22 -4.50 12.49
N ALA A 97 16.61 -4.05 13.59
CA ALA A 97 17.26 -3.96 14.90
C ALA A 97 17.07 -5.22 15.76
N GLN A 98 16.41 -6.25 15.22
CA GLN A 98 16.10 -7.51 15.89
C GLN A 98 16.72 -8.67 15.09
N GLU A 99 16.85 -9.83 15.72
CA GLU A 99 17.16 -11.05 15.00
C GLU A 99 15.92 -11.47 14.20
N THR A 100 16.08 -11.64 12.89
CA THR A 100 15.00 -12.03 11.98
C THR A 100 15.59 -12.94 10.91
N ASP A 101 14.92 -14.04 10.60
CA ASP A 101 15.30 -14.89 9.45
C ASP A 101 14.93 -14.21 8.13
N TRP A 102 15.82 -13.31 7.68
CA TRP A 102 15.64 -12.55 6.44
C TRP A 102 15.51 -13.43 5.19
N PRO A 103 16.29 -14.52 5.01
CA PRO A 103 16.08 -15.45 3.90
C PRO A 103 14.66 -16.03 3.84
N LYS A 104 14.14 -16.55 4.97
CA LYS A 104 12.76 -17.08 5.04
C LYS A 104 11.73 -15.99 4.77
N PHE A 105 11.87 -14.84 5.45
CA PHE A 105 10.98 -13.68 5.29
C PHE A 105 10.89 -13.23 3.83
N LEU A 106 12.03 -13.12 3.13
CA LEU A 106 12.07 -12.70 1.73
C LEU A 106 11.38 -13.69 0.81
N ALA A 107 11.58 -14.99 1.02
CA ALA A 107 10.94 -16.04 0.22
C ALA A 107 9.41 -16.00 0.37
N GLU A 108 8.92 -15.85 1.60
CA GLU A 108 7.49 -15.70 1.88
C GLU A 108 6.92 -14.41 1.28
N LEU A 109 7.63 -13.28 1.41
CA LEU A 109 7.21 -12.00 0.86
C LEU A 109 7.13 -12.04 -0.68
N GLU A 110 8.10 -12.65 -1.34
CA GLU A 110 8.07 -12.86 -2.80
C GLU A 110 6.88 -13.71 -3.23
N ASN A 111 6.57 -14.76 -2.47
CA ASN A 111 5.41 -15.60 -2.71
C ASN A 111 4.10 -14.80 -2.56
N ILE A 112 3.95 -14.00 -1.49
CA ILE A 112 2.78 -13.12 -1.30
C ILE A 112 2.64 -12.14 -2.45
N VAL A 113 3.71 -11.45 -2.85
CA VAL A 113 3.66 -10.48 -3.96
C VAL A 113 3.32 -11.17 -5.29
N SER A 114 3.81 -12.39 -5.51
CA SER A 114 3.42 -13.20 -6.67
C SER A 114 1.92 -13.53 -6.67
N GLN A 115 1.36 -13.92 -5.53
CA GLN A 115 -0.08 -14.17 -5.37
C GLN A 115 -0.92 -12.90 -5.59
N ILE A 116 -0.45 -11.75 -5.08
CA ILE A 116 -1.08 -10.44 -5.33
C ILE A 116 -1.13 -10.16 -6.84
N HIS A 117 -0.01 -10.37 -7.54
CA HIS A 117 0.06 -10.19 -9.01
C HIS A 117 -0.86 -11.16 -9.75
N ALA A 118 -0.97 -12.41 -9.30
CA ALA A 118 -1.84 -13.42 -9.88
C ALA A 118 -3.33 -13.04 -9.79
N GLN A 119 -3.75 -12.34 -8.72
CA GLN A 119 -5.10 -11.78 -8.58
C GLN A 119 -5.35 -10.52 -9.43
N GLY A 120 -4.36 -10.12 -10.23
CA GLY A 120 -4.45 -8.95 -11.09
C GLY A 120 -4.35 -7.64 -10.30
N VAL A 121 -3.58 -7.62 -9.22
CA VAL A 121 -3.27 -6.42 -8.44
C VAL A 121 -1.76 -6.21 -8.47
N ALA A 122 -1.31 -4.98 -8.72
CA ALA A 122 0.08 -4.57 -8.52
C ALA A 122 0.09 -3.54 -7.39
N HIS A 123 1.02 -3.66 -6.45
CA HIS A 123 1.04 -2.82 -5.25
C HIS A 123 1.51 -1.39 -5.55
N CYS A 124 2.51 -1.25 -6.42
CA CYS A 124 3.08 0.01 -6.92
C CYS A 124 3.87 0.85 -5.91
N ASP A 125 3.83 0.54 -4.61
CA ASP A 125 4.52 1.32 -3.56
C ASP A 125 5.30 0.47 -2.53
N LEU A 126 5.85 -0.69 -2.94
CA LEU A 126 6.67 -1.53 -2.04
C LEU A 126 8.07 -0.96 -1.77
N ARG A 127 8.50 0.01 -2.59
CA ARG A 127 9.87 0.55 -2.57
C ARG A 127 10.21 1.33 -1.29
N GLY A 128 9.21 1.88 -0.63
CA GLY A 128 9.38 2.64 0.61
C GLY A 128 9.66 1.75 1.82
N LEU A 129 9.42 0.43 1.72
CA LEU A 129 9.47 -0.56 2.81
C LEU A 129 8.53 -0.28 3.99
N SER A 130 7.92 0.91 4.06
CA SER A 130 6.90 1.29 5.06
C SER A 130 5.58 0.55 4.90
N ASN A 131 5.38 -0.10 3.76
CA ASN A 131 4.16 -0.82 3.40
C ASN A 131 4.33 -2.35 3.56
N VAL A 132 5.45 -2.77 4.16
CA VAL A 132 5.69 -4.16 4.54
C VAL A 132 5.93 -4.19 6.05
N LEU A 133 5.20 -5.05 6.74
CA LEU A 133 5.40 -5.33 8.16
C LEU A 133 5.97 -6.74 8.34
N VAL A 134 6.68 -6.93 9.45
CA VAL A 134 7.14 -8.22 9.96
C VAL A 134 6.20 -8.61 11.09
N GLY A 135 5.47 -9.71 10.91
CA GLY A 135 4.59 -10.27 11.92
C GLY A 135 5.35 -10.86 13.11
N PRO A 136 4.64 -11.19 14.21
CA PRO A 136 5.28 -11.74 15.42
C PRO A 136 5.97 -13.09 15.21
N ASP A 137 5.50 -13.84 14.21
CA ASP A 137 6.00 -15.13 13.74
C ASP A 137 6.94 -15.01 12.53
N GLU A 138 7.43 -13.78 12.28
CA GLU A 138 8.21 -13.39 11.10
C GLU A 138 7.44 -13.51 9.78
N THR A 139 6.11 -13.66 9.81
CA THR A 139 5.30 -13.67 8.59
C THR A 139 5.28 -12.27 7.94
N PRO A 140 5.54 -12.15 6.63
CA PRO A 140 5.45 -10.87 5.94
C PRO A 140 4.01 -10.41 5.74
N TYR A 141 3.75 -9.14 6.06
CA TYR A 141 2.47 -8.50 5.79
C TYR A 141 2.61 -7.35 4.80
N VAL A 142 1.82 -7.36 3.73
CA VAL A 142 1.77 -6.28 2.74
C VAL A 142 0.53 -5.43 3.01
N ILE A 143 0.74 -4.16 3.31
CA ILE A 143 -0.31 -3.21 3.70
C ILE A 143 -0.35 -2.02 2.74
N ASP A 144 -1.43 -1.25 2.81
CA ASP A 144 -1.61 0.01 2.07
C ASP A 144 -1.72 -0.11 0.54
N PHE A 145 -2.88 -0.59 0.10
CA PHE A 145 -3.22 -0.73 -1.32
C PHE A 145 -3.84 0.53 -1.93
N VAL A 146 -3.77 1.69 -1.26
CA VAL A 146 -4.26 2.96 -1.80
C VAL A 146 -3.67 3.23 -3.18
N SER A 147 -2.37 2.95 -3.39
CA SER A 147 -1.62 3.22 -4.63
C SER A 147 -1.71 2.11 -5.69
N CYS A 148 -2.43 1.01 -5.41
CA CYS A 148 -2.39 -0.17 -6.26
C CYS A 148 -2.89 0.08 -7.69
N PHE A 149 -2.51 -0.81 -8.60
CA PHE A 149 -2.98 -0.83 -9.97
C PHE A 149 -3.68 -2.16 -10.27
N LEU A 150 -4.94 -2.09 -10.70
CA LEU A 150 -5.73 -3.27 -11.04
C LEU A 150 -5.54 -3.60 -12.54
N ALA A 151 -5.33 -4.88 -12.83
CA ALA A 151 -5.33 -5.40 -14.20
C ALA A 151 -6.62 -5.02 -14.94
N GLY A 152 -6.49 -4.74 -16.24
CA GLY A 152 -7.61 -4.43 -17.11
C GLY A 152 -8.29 -5.67 -17.68
N SER A 153 -9.32 -5.44 -18.50
CA SER A 153 -9.85 -6.51 -19.37
C SER A 153 -8.75 -7.10 -20.24
N ARG A 154 -8.84 -8.40 -20.55
CA ARG A 154 -7.88 -9.11 -21.42
C ARG A 154 -7.71 -8.48 -22.81
N TRP A 155 -8.71 -7.73 -23.27
CA TRP A 155 -8.69 -7.01 -24.55
C TRP A 155 -8.02 -5.63 -24.48
N ASN A 156 -7.73 -5.13 -23.28
CA ASN A 156 -7.05 -3.86 -23.09
C ASN A 156 -5.54 -4.08 -22.97
N PHE A 157 -4.90 -4.29 -24.12
CA PHE A 157 -3.47 -4.61 -24.22
C PHE A 157 -2.57 -3.53 -23.61
N VAL A 158 -2.91 -2.25 -23.76
CA VAL A 158 -2.16 -1.12 -23.16
C VAL A 158 -2.19 -1.22 -21.64
N ARG A 159 -3.38 -1.38 -21.04
CA ARG A 159 -3.51 -1.53 -19.59
C ARG A 159 -2.84 -2.80 -19.07
N GLY A 160 -2.92 -3.90 -19.83
CA GLY A 160 -2.22 -5.14 -19.52
C GLY A 160 -0.69 -4.97 -19.55
N TRP A 161 -0.16 -4.21 -20.51
CA TRP A 161 1.26 -3.86 -20.56
C TRP A 161 1.67 -2.99 -19.37
N VAL A 162 0.89 -1.94 -19.05
CA VAL A 162 1.14 -1.08 -17.87
C VAL A 162 1.11 -1.89 -16.58
N PHE A 163 0.15 -2.81 -16.43
CA PHE A 163 0.07 -3.70 -15.26
C PHE A 163 1.34 -4.54 -15.11
N ARG A 164 1.81 -5.18 -16.19
CA ARG A 164 3.08 -5.94 -16.17
C ARG A 164 4.27 -5.06 -15.78
N ARG A 165 4.27 -3.79 -16.19
CA ARG A 165 5.32 -2.84 -15.79
C ARG A 165 5.30 -2.54 -14.30
N PHE A 166 4.11 -2.42 -13.69
CA PHE A 166 3.98 -2.24 -12.25
C PHE A 166 4.35 -3.50 -11.46
N CYS A 167 3.95 -4.69 -11.91
CA CYS A 167 4.38 -5.94 -11.29
C CYS A 167 5.91 -6.07 -11.25
N GLU A 168 6.56 -5.71 -12.35
CA GLU A 168 8.01 -5.71 -12.42
C GLU A 168 8.65 -4.66 -11.50
N ALA A 169 8.04 -3.48 -11.35
CA ALA A 169 8.50 -2.49 -10.39
C ALA A 169 8.39 -2.96 -8.93
N ASP A 170 7.35 -3.74 -8.60
CA ASP A 170 7.19 -4.40 -7.30
C ASP A 170 8.31 -5.42 -7.06
N ARG A 171 8.59 -6.30 -8.03
CA ARG A 171 9.70 -7.28 -7.93
C ARG A 171 11.05 -6.60 -7.72
N GLN A 172 11.28 -5.49 -8.42
CA GLN A 172 12.50 -4.71 -8.25
C GLN A 172 12.58 -4.01 -6.89
N ALA A 173 11.45 -3.71 -6.25
CA ALA A 173 11.45 -3.26 -4.87
C ALA A 173 11.87 -4.39 -3.91
N LEU A 174 11.43 -5.63 -4.15
CA LEU A 174 11.84 -6.81 -3.38
C LEU A 174 13.33 -7.11 -3.55
N LEU A 175 13.87 -7.04 -4.76
CA LEU A 175 15.32 -7.20 -5.00
C LEU A 175 16.15 -6.17 -4.22
N LYS A 176 15.65 -4.94 -4.10
CA LYS A 176 16.31 -3.89 -3.31
C LYS A 176 16.19 -4.13 -1.80
N LEU A 177 15.10 -4.75 -1.36
CA LEU A 177 14.99 -5.18 0.02
C LEU A 177 15.99 -6.30 0.30
N ARG A 178 16.07 -7.33 -0.56
CA ARG A 178 17.07 -8.40 -0.49
C ARG A 178 18.48 -7.85 -0.40
N GLN A 179 18.83 -6.90 -1.28
CA GLN A 179 20.14 -6.22 -1.24
C GLN A 179 20.45 -5.56 0.10
N ARG A 180 19.43 -5.08 0.82
CA ARG A 180 19.59 -4.39 2.09
C ARG A 180 19.68 -5.35 3.28
N VAL A 181 18.92 -6.44 3.26
CA VAL A 181 18.73 -7.30 4.45
C VAL A 181 19.46 -8.64 4.36
N ALA A 182 19.77 -9.11 3.15
CA ALA A 182 20.46 -10.36 2.90
C ALA A 182 21.32 -10.27 1.61
N PRO A 183 22.30 -9.35 1.54
CA PRO A 183 23.14 -9.16 0.35
C PRO A 183 23.90 -10.42 -0.08
N GLU A 184 24.25 -11.29 0.86
CA GLU A 184 24.92 -12.58 0.64
C GLU A 184 24.06 -13.59 -0.14
N SER A 185 22.73 -13.43 -0.11
CA SER A 185 21.79 -14.27 -0.86
C SER A 185 21.60 -13.84 -2.32
N MET A 186 22.26 -12.77 -2.76
CA MET A 186 22.11 -12.24 -4.12
C MET A 186 22.98 -12.97 -5.14
N ASN A 187 22.38 -13.35 -6.26
CA ASN A 187 23.10 -13.88 -7.41
C ASN A 187 23.53 -12.76 -8.37
N ALA A 188 24.49 -13.05 -9.27
CA ALA A 188 24.99 -12.07 -10.26
C ALA A 188 23.86 -11.50 -11.15
N ALA A 189 22.85 -12.31 -11.48
CA ALA A 189 21.67 -11.90 -12.25
C ALA A 189 20.77 -10.89 -11.51
N ASP A 190 20.70 -10.98 -10.17
CA ASP A 190 19.93 -10.04 -9.35
C ASP A 190 20.61 -8.66 -9.31
N ALA A 191 21.95 -8.66 -9.20
CA ALA A 191 22.75 -7.45 -9.22
C ALA A 191 22.64 -6.70 -10.56
N GLU A 192 22.69 -7.42 -11.69
CA GLU A 192 22.51 -6.86 -13.03
C GLU A 192 21.09 -6.30 -13.24
N SER A 193 20.07 -7.03 -12.78
CA SER A 193 18.66 -6.60 -12.85
C SER A 193 18.43 -5.29 -12.10
N ILE A 194 19.04 -5.11 -10.91
CA ILE A 194 18.97 -3.85 -10.15
C ILE A 194 19.62 -2.70 -10.90
N ALA A 195 20.77 -2.93 -11.55
CA ALA A 195 21.49 -1.91 -12.32
C ALA A 195 20.67 -1.44 -13.54
N HIS A 196 20.11 -2.39 -14.30
CA HIS A 196 19.34 -2.10 -15.51
C HIS A 196 17.97 -1.45 -15.19
N ALA A 197 17.30 -1.94 -14.14
CA ALA A 197 16.06 -1.35 -13.60
C ALA A 197 16.24 0.10 -13.16
N GLY A 198 17.44 0.48 -12.72
CA GLY A 198 17.78 1.84 -12.34
C GLY A 198 17.51 2.86 -13.46
N VAL A 199 17.80 2.51 -14.72
CA VAL A 199 17.67 3.44 -15.86
C VAL A 199 16.21 3.66 -16.23
N PHE A 200 15.45 2.58 -16.45
CA PHE A 200 14.05 2.65 -16.86
C PHE A 200 13.16 3.24 -15.76
N ASN A 201 13.35 2.83 -14.51
CA ASN A 201 12.59 3.40 -13.40
C ASN A 201 12.95 4.86 -13.13
N ARG A 202 14.18 5.32 -13.40
CA ARG A 202 14.51 6.76 -13.30
C ARG A 202 13.68 7.58 -14.29
N ALA A 203 13.50 7.10 -15.52
CA ALA A 203 12.67 7.76 -16.52
C ALA A 203 11.18 7.80 -16.12
N MET A 204 10.62 6.65 -15.74
CA MET A 204 9.21 6.58 -15.30
C MET A 204 8.94 7.31 -13.98
N ARG A 205 9.90 7.36 -13.06
CA ARG A 205 9.78 8.16 -11.82
C ARG A 205 9.68 9.64 -12.10
N ARG A 206 10.42 10.18 -13.08
CA ARG A 206 10.31 11.61 -13.43
C ARG A 206 8.92 11.96 -13.97
N VAL A 207 8.38 11.09 -14.82
CA VAL A 207 7.02 11.26 -15.38
C VAL A 207 5.96 11.13 -14.28
N GLY A 208 6.02 10.06 -13.47
CA GLY A 208 5.05 9.82 -12.39
C GLY A 208 5.11 10.84 -11.25
N GLN A 209 6.31 11.29 -10.87
CA GLN A 209 6.46 12.36 -9.88
C GLN A 209 6.01 13.72 -10.41
N GLY A 210 6.20 13.99 -11.71
CA GLY A 210 5.67 15.19 -12.36
C GLY A 210 4.15 15.23 -12.29
N ILE A 211 3.48 14.14 -12.69
CA ILE A 211 2.02 14.03 -12.67
C ILE A 211 1.49 14.09 -11.23
N ARG A 212 2.09 13.35 -10.29
CA ARG A 212 1.68 13.35 -8.87
C ARG A 212 1.91 14.70 -8.21
N LYS A 213 3.03 15.38 -8.48
CA LYS A 213 3.29 16.73 -7.95
C LYS A 213 2.35 17.76 -8.55
N LEU A 214 2.09 17.72 -9.86
CA LEU A 214 1.11 18.61 -10.49
C LEU A 214 -0.31 18.38 -9.94
N SER A 215 -0.74 17.13 -9.84
CA SER A 215 -2.07 16.80 -9.33
C SER A 215 -2.21 17.19 -7.86
N LEU A 216 -1.20 16.89 -7.03
CA LEU A 216 -1.20 17.29 -5.62
C LEU A 216 -1.17 18.82 -5.49
N TRP A 217 -0.27 19.49 -6.20
CA TRP A 217 -0.13 20.95 -6.17
C TRP A 217 -1.40 21.68 -6.61
N LEU A 218 -2.10 21.19 -7.65
CA LEU A 218 -3.37 21.76 -8.10
C LEU A 218 -4.50 21.52 -7.10
N LEU A 219 -4.53 20.33 -6.47
CA LEU A 219 -5.63 19.92 -5.58
C LEU A 219 -5.48 20.40 -4.14
N THR A 220 -4.26 20.73 -3.68
CA THR A 220 -4.02 21.22 -2.30
C THR A 220 -3.78 22.74 -2.23
N ARG A 221 -3.50 23.45 -3.33
CA ARG A 221 -3.29 24.93 -3.31
C ARG A 221 -4.56 25.77 -3.16
N GLN A 222 -5.73 25.29 -3.54
CA GLN A 222 -6.95 26.11 -3.54
C GLN A 222 -7.58 26.29 -2.15
N SER A 223 -7.09 25.61 -1.12
CA SER A 223 -7.59 25.76 0.25
C SER A 223 -7.01 26.96 1.01
N GLY A 224 -6.14 27.75 0.37
CA GLY A 224 -5.47 28.92 0.98
C GLY A 224 -6.10 30.29 0.70
N SER A 225 -7.25 30.39 0.02
CA SER A 225 -7.82 31.69 -0.36
C SER A 225 -9.30 31.87 -0.03
N GLN A 226 -9.74 31.56 1.20
CA GLN A 226 -10.95 32.15 1.78
C GLN A 226 -10.80 32.31 3.30
N SER A 227 -10.06 33.34 3.71
CA SER A 227 -10.25 34.02 5.00
C SER A 227 -9.81 35.46 4.78
N GLY A 228 -10.78 36.38 4.83
CA GLY A 228 -10.53 37.81 4.61
C GLY A 228 -11.68 38.53 3.92
N ARG A 229 -12.84 38.58 4.58
CA ARG A 229 -13.70 39.79 4.66
C ARG A 229 -14.42 39.76 6.00
#